data_AF-A0A392QEQ1-F1
#
_entry.id   AF-A0A392QEQ1-F1
#
_cell.length_a   1.000
_cell.length_b   1.000
_cell.length_c   1.000
_cell.angle_alpha   90.00
_cell.angle_beta   90.00
_cell.angle_gamma   90.00
#
_symmetry.space_group_name_H-M   'P 1'
#
loop_
_entity.id
_entity.type
_entity.pdbx_description
1 polymer ?
#
loop_
_entity_poly.entity_id
_entity_poly.type
_entity_poly.pdbx_seq_one_letter_code
_entity_poly.pdbx_strand_id
1 'polypeptide(L)'
;MSVSHLQFADDTLLLGEKSWANVRALRAVLVLFETMSGLKVNFNKSMLVGVNITDSWLGEAASALCCKVGKIHFLYLGLPIGGDPRRLGFWEPILDRLKNRLS
;
A
#
# COMPACT_ATOMS: atom_id res chain seq x y z
N MET A 1 10.15 7.08 15.10
CA MET A 1 9.18 6.30 14.32
C MET A 1 8.17 7.29 13.78
N SER A 2 8.25 7.66 12.50
CA SER A 2 7.25 8.51 11.83
C SER A 2 6.49 7.61 10.86
N VAL A 3 5.30 7.18 11.28
CA VAL A 3 4.39 6.39 10.45
C VAL A 3 3.08 7.15 10.39
N SER A 4 2.69 7.53 9.17
CA SER A 4 1.39 8.12 8.86
C SER A 4 0.51 7.07 8.20
N HIS A 5 -0.80 7.32 8.18
CA HIS A 5 -1.75 6.39 7.56
C HIS A 5 -2.89 7.14 6.87
N LEU A 6 -3.50 6.47 5.91
CA LEU A 6 -4.75 6.85 5.28
C LEU A 6 -5.64 5.60 5.23
N GLN A 7 -6.84 5.67 5.80
CA GLN A 7 -7.72 4.53 5.93
C GLN A 7 -9.11 4.85 5.39
N PHE A 8 -9.69 3.91 4.65
CA PHE A 8 -11.08 3.91 4.25
C PHE A 8 -11.62 2.48 4.32
N ALA A 9 -12.60 2.24 5.19
CA ALA A 9 -13.09 0.89 5.48
C ALA A 9 -11.94 -0.09 5.78
N ASP A 10 -11.81 -1.17 4.99
CA ASP A 10 -10.76 -2.19 5.07
C ASP A 10 -9.49 -1.85 4.27
N ASP A 11 -9.53 -0.84 3.40
CA ASP A 11 -8.38 -0.41 2.60
C ASP A 11 -7.53 0.61 3.38
N THR A 12 -6.37 0.17 3.87
CA THR A 12 -5.45 1.00 4.66
C THR A 12 -4.10 1.17 3.95
N LEU A 13 -3.70 2.43 3.75
CA LEU A 13 -2.39 2.82 3.28
C LEU A 13 -1.53 3.26 4.48
N LEU A 14 -0.35 2.66 4.63
CA LEU A 14 0.62 2.98 5.67
C LEU A 14 1.85 3.63 5.03
N LEU A 15 2.28 4.77 5.56
CA LEU A 15 3.37 5.59 5.03
C LEU A 15 4.44 5.73 6.10
N GLY A 16 5.70 5.49 5.76
CA GLY A 16 6.79 5.65 6.71
C GLY A 16 8.16 5.60 6.04
N GLU A 17 9.16 6.00 6.80
CA GLU A 17 10.55 6.00 6.32
C GLU A 17 11.15 4.59 6.32
N LYS A 18 12.19 4.39 5.49
CA LYS A 18 12.98 3.16 5.42
C LYS A 18 13.65 2.88 6.77
N SER A 19 13.07 2.00 7.57
CA SER A 19 13.62 1.61 8.86
C SER A 19 13.15 0.21 9.25
N TRP A 20 14.08 -0.63 9.69
CA TRP A 20 13.75 -1.93 10.27
C TRP A 20 12.92 -1.81 11.55
N ALA A 21 13.04 -0.71 12.29
CA ALA A 21 12.18 -0.44 13.44
C ALA A 21 10.73 -0.21 12.99
N ASN A 22 10.51 0.56 11.91
CA ASN A 22 9.18 0.78 11.34
C ASN A 22 8.58 -0.55 10.84
N VAL A 23 9.36 -1.36 10.11
CA VAL A 23 8.90 -2.67 9.58
C VAL A 23 8.44 -3.59 10.71
N ARG A 24 9.24 -3.74 11.77
CA ARG A 24 8.88 -4.59 12.92
C ARG A 24 7.68 -4.05 13.69
N ALA A 25 7.63 -2.74 13.90
CA ALA A 25 6.51 -2.13 14.59
C ALA A 25 5.20 -2.27 13.80
N LEU A 26 5.23 -2.08 12.47
CA LEU A 26 4.08 -2.32 11.60
C LEU A 26 3.63 -3.78 11.67
N ARG A 27 4.55 -4.74 11.61
CA ARG A 27 4.23 -6.16 11.76
C ARG A 27 3.54 -6.44 13.10
N ALA A 28 4.07 -5.90 14.19
CA ALA A 28 3.51 -6.06 15.52
C ALA A 28 2.10 -5.45 15.63
N VAL A 29 1.90 -4.24 15.08
CA VAL A 29 0.58 -3.58 15.05
C VAL A 29 -0.43 -4.38 14.25
N LEU A 30 -0.07 -4.93 13.08
CA LEU A 30 -0.98 -5.73 12.27
C LEU A 30 -1.40 -7.02 12.98
N VAL A 31 -0.45 -7.73 13.61
CA VAL A 31 -0.74 -8.95 14.38
C VAL A 31 -1.59 -8.64 15.62
N LEU A 32 -1.29 -7.54 16.31
CA LEU A 32 -2.08 -7.08 17.44
C LEU A 32 -3.50 -6.70 17.01
N PHE A 33 -3.65 -6.03 15.86
CA PHE A 33 -4.95 -5.71 15.29
C PHE A 33 -5.77 -6.97 15.01
N GLU A 34 -5.20 -8.00 14.38
CA GLU A 34 -5.92 -9.28 14.16
C GLU A 34 -6.41 -9.88 15.48
N THR A 35 -5.53 -9.88 16.49
CA THR A 35 -5.82 -10.44 17.82
C THR A 35 -6.93 -9.68 18.54
N MET A 36 -6.89 -8.35 18.50
CA MET A 36 -7.81 -7.49 19.25
C MET A 36 -9.16 -7.30 18.55
N SER A 37 -9.17 -7.25 17.22
CA SER A 37 -10.40 -7.03 16.44
C SER A 37 -11.14 -8.33 16.10
N GLY A 38 -10.46 -9.48 16.14
CA GLY A 38 -10.98 -10.74 15.62
C GLY A 38 -11.05 -10.80 14.09
N LEU A 39 -10.58 -9.76 13.39
CA LEU A 39 -10.46 -9.73 11.94
C LEU A 39 -9.13 -10.33 11.47
N LYS A 40 -9.04 -10.62 10.17
CA LYS A 40 -7.82 -11.15 9.54
C LYS A 40 -7.26 -10.17 8.52
N VAL A 41 -6.00 -9.80 8.69
CA VAL A 41 -5.24 -8.99 7.73
C VAL A 41 -4.98 -9.84 6.50
N ASN A 42 -5.38 -9.33 5.33
CA ASN A 42 -5.19 -10.05 4.07
C ASN A 42 -3.80 -9.78 3.48
N PHE A 43 -2.78 -10.42 4.04
CA PHE A 43 -1.40 -10.32 3.59
C PHE A 43 -1.18 -10.67 2.11
N ASN A 44 -2.05 -11.50 1.51
CA ASN A 44 -2.00 -11.86 0.09
C ASN A 44 -2.44 -10.71 -0.85
N LYS A 45 -3.28 -9.79 -0.36
CA LYS A 45 -3.70 -8.57 -1.04
C LYS A 45 -2.82 -7.37 -0.66
N SER A 46 -2.20 -7.40 0.51
CA SER A 46 -1.26 -6.35 0.93
C SER A 46 0.01 -6.33 0.08
N MET A 47 0.55 -5.14 -0.11
CA MET A 47 1.84 -4.94 -0.79
C MET A 47 2.65 -3.84 -0.13
N LEU A 48 3.98 -3.96 -0.23
CA LEU A 48 4.94 -2.94 0.19
C LEU A 48 5.55 -2.29 -1.06
N VAL A 49 5.50 -0.97 -1.13
CA VAL A 49 6.07 -0.17 -2.23
C VAL A 49 7.20 0.69 -1.68
N GLY A 50 8.37 0.65 -2.33
CA GLY A 50 9.51 1.50 -2.02
C GLY A 50 9.66 2.65 -3.02
N VAL A 51 10.01 3.84 -2.54
CA VAL A 51 10.39 4.99 -3.38
C VAL A 51 11.87 5.26 -3.15
N ASN A 52 12.69 5.14 -4.20
CA ASN A 52 14.14 5.27 -4.10
C ASN A 52 14.77 4.29 -3.09
N ILE A 53 14.24 3.06 -3.04
CA ILE A 53 14.72 1.97 -2.17
C ILE A 53 15.25 0.85 -3.05
N THR A 54 16.34 0.21 -2.63
CA THR A 54 16.92 -0.95 -3.32
C THR A 54 15.98 -2.16 -3.25
N ASP A 55 15.83 -2.89 -4.37
CA ASP A 55 14.98 -4.08 -4.47
C ASP A 55 15.31 -5.16 -3.43
N SER A 56 16.59 -5.33 -3.09
CA SER A 56 17.04 -6.28 -2.07
C SER A 56 16.41 -5.97 -0.70
N TRP A 57 16.62 -4.76 -0.19
CA TRP A 57 16.02 -4.32 1.08
C TRP A 57 14.49 -4.36 1.04
N LEU A 58 13.88 -3.96 -0.08
CA LEU A 58 12.43 -3.95 -0.24
C LEU A 58 11.86 -5.37 -0.17
N GLY A 59 12.53 -6.35 -0.79
CA GLY A 59 12.17 -7.76 -0.73
C GLY A 59 12.25 -8.33 0.68
N GLU A 60 13.33 -8.03 1.41
CA GLU A 60 13.49 -8.46 2.80
C GLU A 60 12.42 -7.84 3.71
N ALA A 61 12.13 -6.54 3.54
CA ALA A 61 11.09 -5.84 4.31
C ALA A 61 9.68 -6.37 4.01
N ALA A 62 9.36 -6.64 2.74
CA ALA A 62 8.09 -7.23 2.35
C ALA A 62 7.92 -8.65 2.91
N SER A 63 8.98 -9.46 2.88
CA SER A 63 9.02 -10.78 3.50
C SER A 63 8.75 -10.71 5.02
N ALA A 64 9.39 -9.76 5.72
CA ALA A 64 9.17 -9.53 7.15
C ALA A 64 7.73 -9.09 7.49
N LEU A 65 7.07 -8.38 6.57
CA LEU A 65 5.65 -8.02 6.67
C LEU A 65 4.70 -9.12 6.18
N CYS A 66 5.23 -10.18 5.58
CA CYS A 66 4.52 -11.24 4.86
C CYS A 66 3.64 -10.73 3.71
N CYS A 67 3.99 -9.63 3.06
CA CYS A 67 3.24 -9.08 1.94
C CYS A 67 4.04 -9.15 0.64
N LYS A 68 3.39 -8.84 -0.49
CA LYS A 68 4.07 -8.81 -1.79
C LYS A 68 4.89 -7.53 -1.95
N VAL A 69 5.94 -7.58 -2.77
CA VAL A 69 6.57 -6.35 -3.27
C VAL A 69 5.66 -5.76 -4.34
N GLY A 70 5.23 -4.52 -4.13
CA GLY A 70 4.45 -3.75 -5.10
C GLY A 70 5.34 -2.84 -5.94
N LYS A 71 4.73 -2.21 -6.94
CA LYS A 71 5.37 -1.16 -7.75
C LYS A 71 4.67 0.17 -7.50
N ILE A 72 5.42 1.26 -7.63
CA ILE A 72 4.82 2.59 -7.71
C ILE A 72 3.95 2.69 -8.96
N HIS A 73 2.92 3.54 -8.94
CA HIS A 73 1.77 3.53 -9.88
C HIS A 73 0.77 2.40 -9.57
N PHE A 74 0.16 2.43 -8.40
CA PHE A 74 -0.91 1.51 -8.00
C PHE A 74 -2.22 2.27 -7.73
N LEU A 75 -3.34 1.56 -7.66
CA LEU A 75 -4.65 2.17 -7.36
C LEU A 75 -4.96 2.07 -5.86
N TYR A 76 -5.38 3.18 -5.26
CA TYR A 76 -5.98 3.22 -3.93
C TYR A 76 -7.38 3.81 -4.06
N LEU A 77 -8.43 3.04 -3.72
CA LEU A 77 -9.84 3.40 -3.95
C LEU A 77 -10.18 3.73 -5.43
N GLY A 78 -9.34 3.25 -6.35
CA GLY A 78 -9.39 3.55 -7.77
C GLY A 78 -8.85 4.92 -8.17
N LEU A 79 -8.13 5.59 -7.28
CA LEU A 79 -7.27 6.71 -7.62
C LEU A 79 -5.84 6.21 -7.84
N PRO A 80 -5.18 6.60 -8.95
CA PRO A 80 -3.78 6.28 -9.19
C PRO A 80 -2.87 7.01 -8.20
N ILE A 81 -2.03 6.23 -7.53
CA ILE A 81 -1.01 6.67 -6.58
C ILE A 81 0.37 6.54 -7.22
N GLY A 82 1.08 7.66 -7.27
CA GLY A 82 2.34 7.78 -8.00
C GLY A 82 2.11 7.99 -9.50
N GLY A 83 3.00 8.74 -10.14
CA GLY A 83 2.85 9.18 -11.53
C GLY A 83 2.75 10.69 -11.66
N ASP A 84 2.62 11.17 -12.90
CA ASP A 84 2.53 12.60 -13.18
C ASP A 84 1.07 12.99 -13.48
N PRO A 85 0.37 13.68 -12.55
CA PRO A 85 -1.02 14.09 -12.75
C PRO A 85 -1.19 15.14 -13.87
N ARG A 86 -0.10 15.71 -14.40
CA ARG A 86 -0.14 16.64 -15.53
C ARG A 86 -0.24 15.92 -16.88
N ARG A 87 -0.01 14.61 -16.93
CA ARG A 87 -0.11 13.82 -18.16
C ARG A 87 -1.53 13.29 -18.33
N LEU A 88 -2.09 13.44 -19.53
CA LEU A 88 -3.46 12.98 -19.83
C LEU A 88 -3.63 11.47 -19.57
N GLY A 89 -2.64 10.67 -19.98
CA GLY A 89 -2.63 9.22 -19.77
C GLY A 89 -2.66 8.77 -18.30
N PHE A 90 -2.30 9.64 -17.36
CA PHE A 90 -2.43 9.33 -15.92
C PHE A 90 -3.90 9.16 -15.50
N TRP A 91 -4.81 9.89 -16.15
CA TRP A 91 -6.23 9.90 -15.83
C TRP A 91 -7.06 8.88 -16.62
N GLU A 92 -6.48 8.22 -17.63
CA GLU A 92 -7.16 7.21 -18.46
C GLU A 92 -7.84 6.10 -17.64
N PRO A 93 -7.21 5.48 -16.62
CA PRO A 93 -7.86 4.43 -15.84
C PRO A 93 -9.11 4.91 -15.08
N ILE A 94 -9.12 6.17 -14.65
CA ILE A 94 -10.28 6.77 -13.97
C ILE A 94 -11.39 7.02 -14.99
N LEU A 95 -11.06 7.57 -16.16
CA LEU A 95 -12.02 7.85 -17.22
C LEU A 95 -12.69 6.56 -17.71
N ASP A 96 -11.93 5.49 -17.92
CA ASP A 96 -12.47 4.20 -18.34
C ASP A 96 -13.38 3.60 -17.27
N ARG A 97 -13.01 3.71 -15.99
CA ARG A 97 -13.88 3.29 -14.88
C ARG A 97 -15.19 4.06 -14.85
N LEU A 98 -15.17 5.37 -15.07
CA LEU A 98 -16.38 6.20 -15.10
C LEU A 98 -17.28 5.83 -16.29
N LYS A 99 -16.72 5.69 -17.50
CA LYS A 99 -17.45 5.28 -18.70
C LYS A 99 -18.14 3.94 -18.50
N ASN A 100 -17.43 2.95 -17.94
CA ASN A 100 -17.95 1.61 -17.67
C ASN A 100 -19.09 1.57 -16.63
N ARG A 101 -19.26 2.61 -15.80
CA ARG A 101 -20.38 2.70 -14.85
C ARG A 101 -21.59 3.45 -15.40
N LEU A 102 -21.40 4.23 -16.47
CA LEU A 102 -22.43 5.07 -17.08
C LEU A 102 -23.02 4.46 -18.36
N SER A 103 -22.36 3.43 -18.91
CA SER A 103 -22.92 2.59 -19.98
C SER A 103 -23.72 1.44 -19.36
#